data_AF-A0A2W5A056-F1
#
_entry.id   AF-A0A2W5A056-F1
#
_cell.length_a   1.000
_cell.length_b   1.000
_cell.length_c   1.000
_cell.angle_alpha   90.00
_cell.angle_beta   90.00
_cell.angle_gamma   90.00
#
_symmetry.space_group_name_H-M   'P 1'
#
loop_
_entity.id
_entity.type
_entity.pdbx_description
1 polymer ?
#
loop_
_entity_poly.entity_id
_entity_poly.type
_entity_poly.pdbx_seq_one_letter_code
_entity_poly.pdbx_strand_id
1 'polypeptide(L)'
;MSFKKTLILPLLLLAGCGTLIKGQTQDITFIATGVDEAECTIDNGVKYKIKNGETLSIMRSEHDMKVDCYGAGNRHKSFVIPRELNGWSAANVANGVVPGVTYDHFSNGLYEYPEKFTVDFSGPAPGYGLPEYHDLSYPNPYDQKIEDYTPGTLRIENDSVYQKREINRTGMGMEGNNPFSRAPMGSPDITSMPPASTGATGAQGGHLSNPNGAWSPAPITPQVPRGGNSESLTRAMNPTVFGGNQ
;
A
#
# COMPACT_ATOMS: atom_id res chain seq x y z
N MET A 1 -7.63 41.49 65.10
CA MET A 1 -8.22 40.63 64.05
C MET A 1 -7.39 40.82 62.78
N SER A 2 -6.48 39.91 62.47
CA SER A 2 -5.65 39.96 61.25
C SER A 2 -5.48 38.56 60.71
N PHE A 3 -6.28 38.23 59.71
CA PHE A 3 -6.10 37.09 58.82
C PHE A 3 -6.56 37.52 57.43
N LYS A 4 -5.96 36.92 56.41
CA LYS A 4 -6.38 36.88 55.00
C LYS A 4 -5.77 37.96 54.10
N LYS A 5 -4.71 37.58 53.36
CA LYS A 5 -4.49 38.01 51.96
C LYS A 5 -3.41 37.24 51.18
N THR A 6 -2.73 36.25 51.77
CA THR A 6 -1.56 35.61 51.12
C THR A 6 -1.72 34.11 50.86
N LEU A 7 -2.80 33.68 50.19
CA LEU A 7 -2.99 32.26 49.81
C LEU A 7 -3.87 32.11 48.55
N ILE A 8 -3.59 32.86 47.48
CA ILE A 8 -4.30 32.72 46.18
C ILE A 8 -3.32 32.46 45.01
N LEU A 9 -2.05 32.86 45.14
CA LEU A 9 -1.06 32.73 44.07
C LEU A 9 -0.64 31.29 43.68
N PRO A 10 -0.48 30.31 44.60
CA PRO A 10 -0.06 28.96 44.19
C PRO A 10 -1.17 28.15 43.50
N LEU A 11 -2.44 28.53 43.65
CA LEU A 11 -3.57 27.80 43.07
C LEU A 11 -3.72 28.02 41.55
N LEU A 12 -3.24 29.17 41.04
CA LEU A 12 -3.22 29.45 39.59
C LEU A 12 -2.10 28.72 38.84
N LEU A 13 -1.03 28.31 39.53
CA LEU A 13 0.08 27.57 38.90
C LEU A 13 -0.21 26.07 38.76
N LEU A 14 -1.13 25.50 39.56
CA LEU A 14 -1.51 24.07 39.46
C LEU A 14 -2.59 23.79 38.40
N ALA A 15 -3.34 24.80 37.94
CA ALA A 15 -4.38 24.61 36.93
C ALA A 15 -3.82 24.43 35.49
N GLY A 16 -2.51 24.60 35.28
CA GLY A 16 -1.87 24.57 33.96
C GLY A 16 -1.39 23.21 33.45
N CYS A 17 -1.40 22.15 34.26
CA CYS A 17 -0.84 20.85 33.87
C CYS A 17 -1.84 19.88 33.20
N GLY A 18 -3.12 20.23 33.10
CA GLY A 18 -4.16 19.31 32.62
C GLY A 18 -4.22 19.10 31.10
N THR A 19 -3.79 20.08 30.31
CA THR A 19 -4.04 20.09 28.85
C THR A 19 -2.86 19.65 27.99
N LEU A 20 -1.66 19.47 28.58
CA LEU A 20 -0.45 19.09 27.84
C LEU A 20 -0.28 17.57 27.64
N ILE A 21 -1.20 16.74 28.13
CA ILE A 21 -1.05 15.27 28.16
C ILE A 21 -1.84 14.57 27.05
N LYS A 22 -2.51 15.30 26.15
CA LYS A 22 -2.88 14.69 24.86
C LYS A 22 -1.58 14.48 24.08
N GLY A 23 -0.95 13.33 24.32
CA GLY A 23 0.39 13.01 23.86
C GLY A 23 0.50 12.90 22.34
N GLN A 24 1.62 12.36 21.89
CA GLN A 24 1.89 12.13 20.46
C GLN A 24 1.00 11.02 19.86
N THR A 25 0.17 10.37 20.68
CA THR A 25 -0.71 9.29 20.28
C THR A 25 -2.18 9.69 20.38
N GLN A 26 -2.99 9.10 19.53
CA GLN A 26 -4.43 9.26 19.50
C GLN A 26 -5.11 7.91 19.31
N ASP A 27 -6.19 7.69 20.05
CA ASP A 27 -7.01 6.49 19.89
C ASP A 27 -8.01 6.69 18.75
N ILE A 28 -8.04 5.74 17.82
CA ILE A 28 -8.95 5.74 16.67
C ILE A 28 -9.75 4.45 16.66
N THR A 29 -11.07 4.58 16.55
CA THR A 29 -12.00 3.45 16.41
C THR A 29 -12.40 3.27 14.94
N PHE A 30 -12.21 2.05 14.43
CA PHE A 30 -12.65 1.67 13.09
C PHE A 30 -14.02 0.97 13.15
N ILE A 31 -14.97 1.42 12.33
CA ILE A 31 -16.26 0.73 12.15
C ILE A 31 -16.48 0.40 10.67
N ALA A 32 -16.72 -0.88 10.38
CA ALA A 32 -17.19 -1.35 9.09
C ALA A 32 -18.71 -1.57 9.15
N THR A 33 -19.41 -1.12 8.12
CA THR A 33 -20.85 -1.38 7.95
C THR A 33 -21.08 -2.26 6.72
N GLY A 34 -22.06 -3.16 6.77
CA GLY A 34 -22.35 -4.10 5.67
C GLY A 34 -21.43 -5.31 5.57
N VAL A 35 -20.50 -5.49 6.51
CA VAL A 35 -19.65 -6.68 6.65
C VAL A 35 -19.19 -6.83 8.11
N ASP A 36 -19.17 -8.06 8.61
CA ASP A 36 -18.74 -8.34 9.99
C ASP A 36 -17.21 -8.36 10.10
N GLU A 37 -16.55 -9.01 9.14
CA GLU A 37 -15.11 -9.15 9.07
C GLU A 37 -14.51 -8.17 8.05
N ALA A 38 -13.92 -7.09 8.57
CA ALA A 38 -13.09 -6.18 7.79
C ALA A 38 -11.75 -5.93 8.51
N GLU A 39 -10.68 -5.87 7.72
CA GLU A 39 -9.33 -5.50 8.16
C GLU A 39 -8.86 -4.29 7.35
N CYS A 40 -8.35 -3.27 8.02
CA CYS A 40 -7.78 -2.10 7.39
C CYS A 40 -6.30 -1.97 7.72
N THR A 41 -5.52 -1.55 6.72
CA THR A 41 -4.16 -1.05 6.90
C THR A 41 -4.20 0.47 6.87
N ILE A 42 -3.73 1.09 7.94
CA ILE A 42 -3.62 2.54 8.08
C ILE A 42 -2.14 2.91 7.90
N ASP A 43 -1.84 3.90 7.07
CA ASP A 43 -0.48 4.40 6.84
C ASP A 43 -0.45 5.93 6.93
N ASN A 44 0.21 6.44 7.95
CA ASN A 44 0.49 7.87 8.13
C ASN A 44 2.00 8.16 8.22
N GLY A 45 2.81 7.28 7.61
CA GLY A 45 4.26 7.20 7.80
C GLY A 45 4.65 5.95 8.62
N VAL A 46 3.76 5.51 9.51
CA VAL A 46 3.83 4.21 10.18
C VAL A 46 2.62 3.38 9.78
N LYS A 47 2.84 2.09 9.50
CA LYS A 47 1.78 1.16 9.09
C LYS A 47 1.17 0.46 10.29
N TYR A 48 -0.14 0.54 10.39
CA TYR A 48 -0.94 -0.09 11.42
C TYR A 48 -2.00 -1.01 10.80
N LYS A 49 -2.40 -2.04 11.54
CA LYS A 49 -3.50 -2.93 11.17
C LYS A 49 -4.59 -2.81 12.22
N ILE A 50 -5.84 -2.73 11.78
CA ILE A 50 -7.00 -2.61 12.66
C ILE A 50 -8.16 -3.45 12.13
N LYS A 51 -8.92 -4.08 13.04
CA LYS A 51 -10.11 -4.85 12.72
C LYS A 51 -11.39 -4.09 13.05
N ASN A 52 -12.50 -4.50 12.43
CA ASN A 52 -13.81 -3.90 12.68
C ASN A 52 -14.16 -3.87 14.18
N GLY A 53 -14.52 -2.69 14.70
CA GLY A 53 -14.90 -2.47 16.10
C GLY A 53 -13.72 -2.32 17.07
N GLU A 54 -12.48 -2.44 16.58
CA GLU A 54 -11.27 -2.25 17.37
C GLU A 54 -10.93 -0.76 17.52
N THR A 55 -10.32 -0.41 18.66
CA THR A 55 -9.74 0.91 18.91
C THR A 55 -8.22 0.75 18.99
N LEU A 56 -7.49 1.51 18.17
CA LEU A 56 -6.05 1.47 18.10
C LEU A 56 -5.45 2.83 18.46
N SER A 57 -4.40 2.83 19.28
CA SER A 57 -3.61 4.03 19.55
C SER A 57 -2.55 4.21 18.45
N ILE A 58 -2.70 5.26 17.63
CA ILE A 58 -1.77 5.59 16.55
C ILE A 58 -0.96 6.84 16.88
N MET A 59 0.23 6.97 16.30
CA MET A 59 1.00 8.21 16.43
C MET A 59 0.44 9.29 15.52
N ARG A 60 0.35 10.52 16.02
CA ARG A 60 0.01 11.71 15.23
C ARG A 60 1.15 12.01 14.27
N SER A 61 0.82 12.38 13.04
CA SER A 61 1.77 12.63 11.98
C SER A 61 1.35 13.86 11.18
N GLU A 62 2.33 14.52 10.58
CA GLU A 62 2.08 15.60 9.64
C GLU A 62 1.59 15.10 8.28
N HIS A 63 1.57 13.80 8.01
CA HIS A 63 1.11 13.26 6.74
C HIS A 63 -0.37 12.91 6.77
N ASP A 64 -1.03 13.03 5.62
CA ASP A 64 -2.39 12.53 5.46
C ASP A 64 -2.41 11.01 5.66
N MET A 65 -3.47 10.53 6.28
CA MET A 65 -3.59 9.12 6.66
C MET A 65 -4.22 8.34 5.50
N LYS A 66 -3.46 7.42 4.92
CA LYS A 66 -3.94 6.51 3.87
C LYS A 66 -4.58 5.30 4.52
N VAL A 67 -5.79 4.99 4.12
CA VAL A 67 -6.56 3.86 4.64
C VAL A 67 -6.82 2.90 3.50
N ASP A 68 -6.44 1.64 3.70
CA ASP A 68 -6.67 0.55 2.75
C ASP A 68 -7.41 -0.60 3.46
N CYS A 69 -8.69 -0.79 3.14
CA CYS A 69 -9.57 -1.72 3.82
C CYS A 69 -10.03 -2.86 2.91
N TYR A 70 -9.99 -4.07 3.47
CA TYR A 70 -10.48 -5.29 2.86
C TYR A 70 -11.63 -5.85 3.69
N GLY A 71 -12.76 -6.11 3.05
CA GLY A 71 -13.91 -6.79 3.62
C GLY A 71 -14.21 -8.11 2.91
N ALA A 72 -15.01 -8.96 3.55
CA ALA A 72 -15.51 -10.20 2.97
C ALA A 72 -16.12 -10.02 1.56
N GLY A 73 -16.01 -11.07 0.75
CA GLY A 73 -16.49 -11.05 -0.64
C GLY A 73 -15.60 -10.23 -1.58
N ASN A 74 -14.30 -10.14 -1.26
CA ASN A 74 -13.33 -9.35 -2.02
C ASN A 74 -13.82 -7.91 -2.20
N ARG A 75 -14.25 -7.27 -1.12
CA ARG A 75 -14.58 -5.84 -1.16
C ARG A 75 -13.36 -5.05 -0.75
N HIS A 76 -12.98 -4.08 -1.57
CA HIS A 76 -11.80 -3.26 -1.34
C HIS A 76 -12.18 -1.79 -1.38
N LYS A 77 -11.74 -1.03 -0.38
CA LYS A 77 -11.90 0.42 -0.34
C LYS A 77 -10.60 1.05 0.12
N SER A 78 -10.06 1.92 -0.71
CA SER A 78 -8.93 2.78 -0.36
C SER A 78 -9.33 4.24 -0.44
N PHE A 79 -8.98 5.00 0.59
CA PHE A 79 -9.23 6.43 0.66
C PHE A 79 -8.17 7.10 1.54
N VAL A 80 -8.13 8.43 1.49
CA VAL A 80 -7.20 9.25 2.27
C VAL A 80 -8.01 10.11 3.23
N ILE A 81 -7.67 10.04 4.51
CA ILE A 81 -8.19 10.92 5.55
C ILE A 81 -7.22 12.10 5.67
N PRO A 82 -7.64 13.34 5.35
CA PRO A 82 -6.79 14.50 5.49
C PRO A 82 -6.48 14.77 6.96
N ARG A 83 -5.29 15.28 7.26
CA ARG A 83 -4.96 15.77 8.60
C ARG A 83 -5.79 17.03 8.92
N GLU A 84 -6.38 17.08 10.10
CA GLU A 84 -7.02 18.31 10.60
C GLU A 84 -6.07 19.03 11.56
N LEU A 85 -6.02 20.36 11.48
CA LEU A 85 -5.31 21.17 12.47
C LEU A 85 -6.25 21.41 13.64
N ASN A 86 -5.83 21.03 14.85
CA ASN A 86 -6.64 21.32 16.03
C ASN A 86 -6.79 22.84 16.17
N GLY A 87 -8.02 23.33 16.04
CA GLY A 87 -8.32 24.77 16.02
C GLY A 87 -7.89 25.50 17.29
N TRP A 88 -7.82 24.80 18.43
CA TRP A 88 -7.32 25.38 19.67
C TRP A 88 -5.81 25.60 19.63
N SER A 89 -5.08 24.61 19.11
CA SER A 89 -3.64 24.71 18.88
C SER A 89 -3.33 25.78 17.84
N ALA A 90 -4.10 25.85 16.75
CA ALA A 90 -3.97 26.88 15.72
C ALA A 90 -4.24 28.30 16.27
N ALA A 91 -5.22 28.47 17.16
CA ALA A 91 -5.51 29.75 17.81
C ALA A 91 -4.38 30.20 18.76
N ASN A 92 -3.73 29.27 19.46
CA ASN A 92 -2.56 29.57 20.28
C ASN A 92 -1.34 29.95 19.43
N VAL A 93 -1.16 29.28 18.29
CA VAL A 93 -0.12 29.62 17.30
C VAL A 93 -0.32 31.04 16.77
N ALA A 94 -1.54 31.36 16.33
CA ALA A 94 -1.85 32.65 15.71
C ALA A 94 -1.73 33.84 16.68
N ASN A 95 -2.02 33.63 17.96
CA ASN A 95 -1.96 34.69 18.97
C ASN A 95 -0.54 35.01 19.43
N GLY A 96 0.50 34.25 19.04
CA GLY A 96 1.92 34.64 19.17
C GLY A 96 2.45 34.91 20.59
N VAL A 97 1.66 34.66 21.64
CA VAL A 97 1.93 35.13 23.00
C VAL A 97 2.55 34.05 23.91
N VAL A 98 2.75 32.82 23.44
CA VAL A 98 3.28 31.74 24.29
C VAL A 98 4.50 31.03 23.66
N PRO A 99 5.65 30.93 24.35
CA PRO A 99 6.79 30.13 23.90
C PRO A 99 6.51 28.61 23.79
N GLY A 100 5.29 28.16 24.10
CA GLY A 100 4.85 26.78 23.99
C GLY A 100 4.49 26.35 22.56
N VAL A 101 4.23 27.29 21.66
CA VAL A 101 3.83 26.98 20.27
C VAL A 101 4.94 26.26 19.50
N THR A 102 6.20 26.61 19.74
CA THR A 102 7.35 25.91 19.14
C THR A 102 7.43 24.48 19.65
N TYR A 103 7.18 24.26 20.94
CA TYR A 103 7.18 22.93 21.56
C TYR A 103 6.03 22.05 21.01
N ASP A 104 4.85 22.62 20.81
CA ASP A 104 3.69 21.90 20.26
C ASP A 104 3.90 21.49 18.80
N HIS A 105 4.56 22.32 18.00
CA HIS A 105 4.94 21.96 16.62
C HIS A 105 5.96 20.82 16.60
N PHE A 106 6.93 20.81 17.53
CA PHE A 106 7.92 19.72 17.62
C PHE A 106 7.35 18.40 18.13
N SER A 107 6.31 18.44 18.96
CA SER A 107 5.70 17.23 19.51
C SER A 107 4.75 16.52 18.54
N ASN A 108 4.51 17.05 17.33
CA ASN A 108 3.47 16.61 16.39
C ASN A 108 2.04 16.63 16.99
N GLY A 109 1.85 17.30 18.14
CA GLY A 109 0.54 17.42 18.78
C GLY A 109 -0.44 18.34 18.05
N LEU A 110 0.03 19.07 17.04
CA LEU A 110 -0.76 20.01 16.24
C LEU A 110 -1.75 19.32 15.30
N TYR A 111 -1.43 18.11 14.85
CA TYR A 111 -2.23 17.35 13.88
C TYR A 111 -3.18 16.40 14.60
N GLU A 112 -4.41 16.33 14.12
CA GLU A 112 -5.45 15.48 14.67
C GLU A 112 -6.14 14.71 13.55
N TYR A 113 -6.44 13.45 13.85
CA TYR A 113 -7.25 12.58 12.99
C TYR A 113 -8.63 12.42 13.61
N PRO A 114 -9.66 11.97 12.86
CA PRO A 114 -10.94 11.66 13.45
C PRO A 114 -10.81 10.50 14.45
N GLU A 115 -11.36 10.67 15.65
CA GLU A 115 -11.41 9.62 16.69
C GLU A 115 -12.16 8.36 16.21
N LYS A 116 -13.04 8.52 15.23
CA LYS A 116 -13.82 7.43 14.66
C LYS A 116 -14.00 7.64 13.16
N PHE A 117 -13.71 6.61 12.38
CA PHE A 117 -14.03 6.59 10.96
C PHE A 117 -14.84 5.34 10.61
N THR A 118 -15.76 5.51 9.66
CA THR A 118 -16.67 4.44 9.24
C THR A 118 -16.47 4.14 7.77
N VAL A 119 -16.33 2.86 7.44
CA VAL A 119 -16.22 2.37 6.06
C VAL A 119 -17.46 1.56 5.73
N ASP A 120 -18.17 1.99 4.71
CA ASP A 120 -19.38 1.32 4.26
C ASP A 120 -19.08 0.28 3.17
N PHE A 121 -19.36 -0.98 3.44
CA PHE A 121 -19.26 -2.10 2.49
C PHE A 121 -20.63 -2.61 2.04
N SER A 122 -21.73 -1.90 2.30
CA SER A 122 -23.09 -2.29 1.90
C SER A 122 -23.31 -2.22 0.39
N GLY A 123 -22.42 -1.56 -0.35
CA GLY A 123 -22.47 -1.49 -1.80
C GLY A 123 -22.24 -2.85 -2.48
N PRO A 124 -22.63 -3.01 -3.75
CA PRO A 124 -22.28 -4.19 -4.53
C PRO A 124 -20.75 -4.33 -4.54
N ALA A 125 -20.26 -5.54 -4.27
CA ALA A 125 -18.84 -5.80 -4.38
C ALA A 125 -18.44 -5.46 -5.82
N PRO A 126 -17.41 -4.61 -6.05
CA PRO A 126 -16.85 -4.50 -7.38
C PRO A 126 -16.42 -5.91 -7.75
N GLY A 127 -17.13 -6.53 -8.69
CA GLY A 127 -16.78 -7.86 -9.14
C GLY A 127 -15.36 -7.74 -9.66
N TYR A 128 -14.39 -8.30 -8.93
CA TYR A 128 -13.08 -8.47 -9.52
C TYR A 128 -13.32 -9.26 -10.81
N GLY A 129 -12.78 -8.74 -11.91
CA GLY A 129 -12.77 -9.50 -13.15
C GLY A 129 -12.24 -10.89 -12.84
N LEU A 130 -12.81 -11.90 -13.50
CA LEU A 130 -12.24 -13.23 -13.43
C LEU A 130 -10.72 -13.09 -13.69
N PRO A 131 -9.86 -13.73 -12.89
CA PRO A 131 -8.42 -13.62 -13.05
C PRO A 131 -8.03 -13.91 -14.50
N GLU A 132 -6.93 -13.33 -14.99
CA GLU A 132 -6.56 -13.30 -16.41
C GLU A 132 -6.49 -14.68 -17.09
N TYR A 133 -6.36 -15.78 -16.32
CA TYR A 133 -6.46 -17.14 -16.84
C TYR A 133 -7.87 -17.59 -17.25
N HIS A 134 -8.91 -16.86 -16.85
CA HIS A 134 -10.28 -16.97 -17.36
C HIS A 134 -10.49 -16.04 -18.56
N ASP A 135 -9.51 -16.00 -19.46
CA ASP A 135 -9.73 -15.43 -20.77
C ASP A 135 -10.79 -16.29 -21.49
N LEU A 136 -11.92 -15.66 -21.85
CA LEU A 136 -13.00 -16.29 -22.61
C LEU A 136 -12.53 -16.80 -23.99
N SER A 137 -11.33 -16.40 -24.43
CA SER A 137 -10.68 -16.96 -25.61
C SER A 137 -10.26 -18.42 -25.45
N TYR A 138 -10.11 -18.91 -24.22
CA TYR A 138 -9.80 -20.31 -23.95
C TYR A 138 -11.08 -21.10 -23.70
N PRO A 139 -11.30 -22.23 -24.41
CA PRO A 139 -12.44 -23.09 -24.16
C PRO A 139 -12.37 -23.58 -22.71
N ASN A 140 -13.45 -23.37 -21.98
CA ASN A 140 -13.60 -23.81 -20.59
C ASN A 140 -13.17 -25.27 -20.47
N PRO A 141 -12.25 -25.63 -19.55
CA PRO A 141 -11.81 -27.02 -19.38
C PRO A 141 -12.96 -27.98 -19.07
N TYR A 142 -14.09 -27.49 -18.56
CA TYR A 142 -15.30 -28.28 -18.36
C TYR A 142 -16.13 -28.50 -19.64
N ASP A 143 -15.97 -27.64 -20.65
CA ASP A 143 -16.59 -27.81 -21.98
C ASP A 143 -15.72 -28.69 -22.89
N GLN A 144 -14.44 -28.84 -22.56
CA GLN A 144 -13.62 -29.89 -23.15
C GLN A 144 -14.17 -31.22 -22.63
N LYS A 145 -14.82 -31.98 -23.51
CA LYS A 145 -15.13 -33.37 -23.21
C LYS A 145 -13.80 -34.01 -22.83
N ILE A 146 -13.69 -34.44 -21.57
CA ILE A 146 -12.58 -35.28 -21.11
C ILE A 146 -12.50 -36.38 -22.14
N GLU A 147 -11.43 -36.38 -22.94
CA GLU A 147 -11.23 -37.44 -23.91
C GLU A 147 -11.39 -38.74 -23.13
N ASP A 148 -12.38 -39.55 -23.51
CA ASP A 148 -12.66 -40.79 -22.83
C ASP A 148 -11.39 -41.64 -22.91
N TYR A 149 -10.60 -41.61 -21.84
CA TYR A 149 -9.44 -42.50 -21.62
C TYR A 149 -9.96 -43.91 -21.32
N THR A 150 -10.88 -44.40 -22.14
CA THR A 150 -11.21 -45.81 -22.19
C THR A 150 -9.95 -46.57 -22.62
N PRO A 151 -9.52 -47.58 -21.85
CA PRO A 151 -8.21 -48.26 -22.02
C PRO A 151 -8.07 -49.12 -23.28
N GLY A 152 -8.86 -48.87 -24.34
CA GLY A 152 -8.96 -49.76 -25.50
C GLY A 152 -8.70 -49.13 -26.86
N THR A 153 -8.78 -47.81 -27.02
CA THR A 153 -8.57 -47.19 -28.35
C THR A 153 -8.00 -45.78 -28.20
N LEU A 154 -6.78 -45.57 -28.69
CA LEU A 154 -6.24 -44.24 -28.97
C LEU A 154 -7.08 -43.63 -30.10
N ARG A 155 -8.18 -42.94 -29.77
CA ARG A 155 -8.84 -42.06 -30.72
C ARG A 155 -8.12 -40.73 -30.63
N ILE A 156 -7.19 -40.51 -31.56
CA ILE A 156 -6.79 -39.16 -31.94
C ILE A 156 -8.05 -38.57 -32.57
N GLU A 157 -8.89 -37.91 -31.78
CA GLU A 157 -9.97 -37.12 -32.34
C GLU A 157 -9.30 -36.03 -33.16
N ASN A 158 -9.51 -36.10 -34.47
CA ASN A 158 -8.97 -35.18 -35.46
C ASN A 158 -8.83 -33.77 -34.89
N ASP A 159 -7.59 -33.26 -34.86
CA ASP A 159 -7.16 -31.86 -34.71
C ASP A 159 -7.75 -30.93 -35.80
N SER A 160 -8.90 -31.27 -36.36
CA SER A 160 -9.65 -30.54 -37.37
C SER A 160 -10.17 -29.18 -36.90
N VAL A 161 -10.09 -28.88 -35.59
CA VAL A 161 -10.40 -27.56 -35.02
C VAL A 161 -9.12 -26.77 -34.67
N TYR A 162 -7.94 -27.22 -35.13
CA TYR A 162 -6.77 -26.34 -35.12
C TYR A 162 -6.95 -25.27 -36.21
N GLN A 163 -7.67 -24.20 -35.89
CA GLN A 163 -7.63 -22.99 -36.71
C GLN A 163 -6.19 -22.50 -36.71
N LYS A 164 -5.50 -22.72 -37.83
CA LYS A 164 -4.17 -22.16 -38.09
C LYS A 164 -4.29 -20.64 -37.95
N ARG A 165 -3.95 -20.11 -36.77
CA ARG A 165 -3.81 -18.68 -36.58
C ARG A 165 -2.71 -18.23 -37.54
N GLU A 166 -3.08 -17.45 -38.54
CA GLU A 166 -2.11 -16.69 -39.30
C GLU A 166 -1.39 -15.82 -38.27
N ILE A 167 -0.13 -16.17 -38.02
CA ILE A 167 0.78 -15.33 -37.28
C ILE A 167 0.93 -14.10 -38.17
N ASN A 168 0.11 -13.09 -37.93
CA ASN A 168 0.30 -11.78 -38.50
C ASN A 168 1.60 -11.29 -37.87
N ARG A 169 2.72 -11.61 -38.54
CA ARG A 169 4.02 -11.06 -38.24
C ARG A 169 3.88 -9.58 -38.54
N THR A 170 3.39 -8.84 -37.55
CA THR A 170 3.46 -7.38 -37.52
C THR A 170 4.87 -7.06 -37.93
N GLY A 171 5.02 -6.41 -39.08
CA GLY A 171 6.30 -6.12 -39.69
C GLY A 171 7.15 -5.33 -38.70
N MET A 172 7.92 -6.03 -37.89
CA MET A 172 9.15 -5.53 -37.34
C MET A 172 10.02 -5.32 -38.56
N GLY A 173 9.99 -4.09 -39.07
CA GLY A 173 10.87 -3.62 -40.11
C GLY A 173 12.27 -4.11 -39.80
N MET A 174 12.81 -4.89 -40.72
CA MET A 174 14.22 -5.22 -40.74
C MET A 174 14.99 -3.93 -41.05
N GLU A 175 15.14 -3.07 -40.06
CA GLU A 175 16.09 -1.97 -40.11
C GLU A 175 17.26 -2.27 -39.17
N GLY A 176 18.17 -3.09 -39.70
CA GLY A 176 19.60 -2.84 -39.66
C GLY A 176 20.38 -2.98 -38.35
N ASN A 177 19.78 -3.14 -37.17
CA ASN A 177 20.53 -3.20 -35.92
C ASN A 177 20.34 -4.54 -35.21
N ASN A 178 21.19 -5.48 -35.57
CA ASN A 178 21.30 -6.79 -34.93
C ASN A 178 22.23 -6.64 -33.68
N PRO A 179 21.69 -6.58 -32.45
CA PRO A 179 22.48 -6.26 -31.25
C PRO A 179 23.47 -7.38 -30.85
N PHE A 180 23.39 -8.54 -31.50
CA PHE A 180 24.23 -9.70 -31.23
C PHE A 180 25.46 -9.82 -32.15
N SER A 181 25.63 -8.96 -33.15
CA SER A 181 26.75 -9.05 -34.10
C SER A 181 28.07 -8.48 -33.58
N ARG A 182 28.12 -7.97 -32.34
CA ARG A 182 29.32 -7.37 -31.73
C ARG A 182 29.69 -7.99 -30.39
N ALA A 183 29.53 -9.31 -30.22
CA ALA A 183 30.27 -10.01 -29.18
C ALA A 183 31.68 -10.33 -29.72
N PRO A 184 32.74 -9.59 -29.37
CA PRO A 184 34.10 -10.00 -29.68
C PRO A 184 34.36 -11.33 -28.96
N MET A 185 34.62 -12.39 -29.73
CA MET A 185 35.22 -13.61 -29.19
C MET A 185 36.65 -13.28 -28.78
N GLY A 186 36.82 -12.77 -27.56
CA GLY A 186 38.11 -12.70 -26.88
C GLY A 186 38.45 -14.08 -26.33
N SER A 187 39.56 -14.65 -26.79
CA SER A 187 40.17 -15.82 -26.18
C SER A 187 40.38 -15.58 -24.68
N PRO A 188 40.15 -16.57 -23.81
CA PRO A 188 40.43 -16.43 -22.39
C PRO A 188 41.95 -16.40 -22.18
N ASP A 189 42.51 -15.22 -21.95
CA ASP A 189 43.86 -15.09 -21.41
C ASP A 189 43.79 -15.23 -19.89
N ILE A 190 44.38 -16.31 -19.39
CA ILE A 190 44.33 -16.74 -17.99
C ILE A 190 45.51 -16.08 -17.29
N THR A 191 45.48 -14.77 -17.06
CA THR A 191 46.43 -14.15 -16.14
C THR A 191 45.87 -12.86 -15.55
N SER A 192 46.04 -12.73 -14.23
CA SER A 192 45.72 -11.58 -13.38
C SER A 192 44.28 -11.49 -12.83
N MET A 193 44.09 -12.04 -11.64
CA MET A 193 43.09 -11.58 -10.68
C MET A 193 43.60 -10.31 -9.99
N PRO A 194 42.91 -9.16 -10.06
CA PRO A 194 43.05 -8.08 -9.09
C PRO A 194 42.07 -8.26 -7.91
N PRO A 195 42.40 -7.72 -6.72
CA PRO A 195 41.59 -7.88 -5.53
C PRO A 195 40.35 -6.98 -5.55
N ALA A 196 39.34 -7.42 -4.81
CA ALA A 196 38.07 -6.76 -4.58
C ALA A 196 38.21 -5.28 -4.21
N SER A 197 37.43 -4.43 -4.87
CA SER A 197 37.10 -3.09 -4.38
C SER A 197 35.61 -2.78 -4.51
N THR A 198 35.06 -2.52 -3.34
CA THR A 198 33.87 -1.74 -2.97
C THR A 198 33.63 -0.50 -3.85
N GLY A 199 32.36 -0.23 -4.19
CA GLY A 199 31.94 1.08 -4.68
C GLY A 199 30.62 1.08 -5.44
N ALA A 200 29.51 1.13 -4.72
CA ALA A 200 28.20 1.44 -5.29
C ALA A 200 28.08 2.96 -5.51
N THR A 201 27.99 3.40 -6.76
CA THR A 201 27.60 4.77 -7.12
C THR A 201 26.36 4.74 -8.00
N GLY A 202 25.36 5.50 -7.56
CA GLY A 202 23.99 5.49 -8.06
C GLY A 202 23.82 5.97 -9.50
N ALA A 203 22.85 5.37 -10.17
CA ALA A 203 22.36 5.80 -11.47
C ALA A 203 21.48 7.05 -11.32
N GLN A 204 21.86 8.10 -12.05
CA GLN A 204 21.04 9.28 -12.28
C GLN A 204 19.92 8.93 -13.29
N GLY A 205 18.68 9.01 -12.85
CA GLY A 205 17.49 8.92 -13.71
C GLY A 205 17.24 10.24 -14.42
N GLY A 206 17.26 10.22 -15.76
CA GLY A 206 16.95 11.35 -16.61
C GLY A 206 15.46 11.73 -16.56
N HIS A 207 15.20 12.98 -16.25
CA HIS A 207 13.88 13.61 -16.16
C HIS A 207 13.49 14.16 -17.54
N LEU A 208 12.60 13.47 -18.26
CA LEU A 208 11.97 14.00 -19.48
C LEU A 208 10.77 14.88 -19.07
N SER A 209 10.99 16.18 -19.02
CA SER A 209 9.95 17.19 -18.89
C SER A 209 9.25 17.41 -20.24
N ASN A 210 7.95 17.10 -20.30
CA ASN A 210 7.05 17.50 -21.38
C ASN A 210 6.25 18.75 -20.92
N PRO A 211 6.51 19.95 -21.44
CA PRO A 211 5.69 21.12 -21.19
C PRO A 211 4.66 21.21 -22.31
N ASN A 212 3.39 20.91 -22.01
CA ASN A 212 2.16 21.42 -22.63
C ASN A 212 1.07 20.35 -22.60
N GLY A 213 0.21 20.39 -21.59
CA GLY A 213 -0.98 19.55 -21.51
C GLY A 213 -1.96 20.11 -20.49
N ALA A 214 -3.00 20.76 -20.98
CA ALA A 214 -4.11 21.27 -20.20
C ALA A 214 -4.75 20.17 -19.34
N TRP A 215 -5.05 20.50 -18.09
CA TRP A 215 -5.62 19.59 -17.10
C TRP A 215 -7.11 19.37 -17.39
N SER A 216 -7.45 18.19 -17.89
CA SER A 216 -8.78 17.60 -17.74
C SER A 216 -8.69 16.52 -16.66
N PRO A 217 -9.58 16.49 -15.65
CA PRO A 217 -9.57 15.44 -14.64
C PRO A 217 -9.96 14.11 -15.29
N ALA A 218 -9.00 13.19 -15.38
CA ALA A 218 -9.26 11.83 -15.83
C ALA A 218 -10.05 11.06 -14.76
N PRO A 219 -10.98 10.17 -15.15
CA PRO A 219 -11.62 9.24 -14.23
C PRO A 219 -10.56 8.32 -13.60
N ILE A 220 -10.64 8.17 -12.28
CA ILE A 220 -9.76 7.32 -11.48
C ILE A 220 -10.02 5.87 -11.88
N THR A 221 -9.19 5.33 -12.77
CA THR A 221 -9.12 3.89 -13.04
C THR A 221 -8.40 3.20 -11.87
N PRO A 222 -8.95 2.10 -11.31
CA PRO A 222 -8.27 1.31 -10.30
C PRO A 222 -6.96 0.77 -10.88
N GLN A 223 -5.81 1.20 -10.33
CA GLN A 223 -4.53 0.59 -10.66
C GLN A 223 -4.45 -0.77 -9.95
N VAL A 224 -4.53 -1.85 -10.73
CA VAL A 224 -4.21 -3.19 -10.27
C VAL A 224 -2.71 -3.22 -9.91
N PRO A 225 -2.32 -3.64 -8.69
CA PRO A 225 -0.92 -3.76 -8.31
C PRO A 225 -0.21 -4.75 -9.23
N ARG A 226 0.75 -4.27 -10.02
CA ARG A 226 1.53 -5.08 -10.94
C ARG A 226 2.71 -5.70 -10.18
N GLY A 227 2.66 -7.03 -10.00
CA GLY A 227 3.84 -7.87 -9.81
C GLY A 227 4.40 -7.97 -8.40
N GLY A 228 3.83 -8.87 -7.60
CA GLY A 228 4.58 -9.57 -6.56
C GLY A 228 5.43 -10.67 -7.23
N ASN A 229 6.74 -10.61 -7.06
CA ASN A 229 7.68 -11.65 -7.46
C ASN A 229 7.35 -12.97 -6.75
N SER A 230 7.41 -14.07 -7.49
CA SER A 230 7.12 -15.44 -7.05
C SER A 230 8.00 -15.97 -5.91
N GLU A 231 9.00 -15.20 -5.44
CA GLU A 231 9.87 -15.57 -4.32
C GLU A 231 9.20 -15.42 -2.94
N SER A 232 8.11 -14.64 -2.82
CA SER A 232 7.47 -14.43 -1.51
C SER A 232 6.56 -15.59 -1.08
N LEU A 233 6.11 -16.44 -2.01
CA LEU A 233 5.16 -17.52 -1.74
C LEU A 233 5.81 -18.77 -1.11
N THR A 234 7.12 -18.97 -1.30
CA THR A 234 7.83 -20.14 -0.73
C THR A 234 8.19 -19.97 0.74
N ARG A 235 8.14 -18.75 1.30
CA ARG A 235 8.48 -18.51 2.72
C ARG A 235 7.33 -18.74 3.70
N ALA A 236 6.10 -18.90 3.23
CA ALA A 236 4.92 -19.08 4.08
C ALA A 236 4.59 -20.55 4.40
N MET A 237 5.32 -21.52 3.83
CA MET A 237 4.98 -22.96 3.94
C MET A 237 5.95 -23.77 4.81
N ASN A 238 6.68 -23.16 5.74
CA ASN A 238 7.45 -23.92 6.74
C ASN A 238 6.98 -23.65 8.18
N PRO A 239 5.93 -24.36 8.66
CA PRO A 239 5.59 -24.38 10.07
C PRO A 239 6.42 -25.46 10.77
N THR A 240 7.73 -25.25 10.92
CA THR A 240 8.50 -26.01 11.92
C THR A 240 9.38 -25.08 12.73
N VAL A 241 9.40 -25.36 14.03
CA VAL A 241 10.22 -24.75 15.08
C VAL A 241 9.61 -23.49 15.69
N PHE A 242 8.78 -23.66 16.72
CA PHE A 242 9.11 -23.23 18.09
C PHE A 242 8.17 -23.95 19.07
N GLY A 243 8.63 -25.11 19.52
CA GLY A 243 8.16 -25.71 20.77
C GLY A 243 9.07 -25.23 21.90
N GLY A 244 8.44 -24.91 23.03
CA GLY A 244 8.98 -25.09 24.38
C GLY A 244 10.09 -24.14 24.84
N ASN A 245 9.74 -23.19 25.69
CA ASN A 245 10.20 -23.26 27.09
C ASN A 245 9.35 -22.35 27.99
N GLN A 246 8.94 -22.98 29.10
CA GLN A 246 8.58 -22.49 30.44
C GLN A 246 8.43 -20.98 30.66
#